data_AF-X1H0Y0-F1
#
_entry.id   AF-X1H0Y0-F1
#
_cell.length_a   1.000
_cell.length_b   1.000
_cell.length_c   1.000
_cell.angle_alpha   90.00
_cell.angle_beta   90.00
_cell.angle_gamma   90.00
#
_symmetry.space_group_name_H-M   'P 1'
#
loop_
_entity.id
_entity.type
_entity.pdbx_description
1 polymer ?
#
loop_
_entity_poly.entity_id
_entity_poly.type
_entity_poly.pdbx_seq_one_letter_code
_entity_poly.pdbx_strand_id
1 'polypeptide(L)'
;MVSRVCFFAVRNYCYEVGLRDYLQDDEKSPDTLGISLEEMSDELGENLQTADIVIAKGQANYYALSECRPKAGGKIACLFRTKCNYASNVFGKNGKVNLAVIL
;
A
#
# COMPACT_ATOMS: atom_id res chain seq x y z
N MET A 1 5.89 18.12 -16.10
CA MET A 1 5.04 17.74 -14.95
C MET A 1 5.58 16.41 -14.45
N VAL A 2 6.11 16.36 -13.23
CA VAL A 2 6.71 15.13 -12.68
C VAL A 2 5.63 14.42 -11.88
N SER A 3 5.27 13.20 -12.27
CA SER A 3 4.28 12.40 -11.53
C SER A 3 4.88 11.88 -10.23
N ARG A 4 4.16 12.03 -9.11
CA ARG A 4 4.57 11.53 -7.78
C ARG A 4 3.91 10.18 -7.53
N VAL A 5 4.75 9.15 -7.39
CA VAL A 5 4.32 7.77 -7.09
C VAL A 5 4.70 7.44 -5.66
N CYS A 6 3.74 7.01 -4.85
CA CYS A 6 4.00 6.50 -3.50
C CYS A 6 3.88 4.97 -3.51
N PHE A 7 4.90 4.26 -3.03
CA PHE A 7 4.97 2.81 -3.06
C PHE A 7 5.00 2.23 -1.65
N PHE A 8 4.04 1.36 -1.33
CA PHE A 8 4.01 0.66 -0.04
C PHE A 8 4.41 -0.80 -0.21
N ALA A 9 5.61 -1.11 0.26
CA ALA A 9 6.17 -2.45 0.26
C ALA A 9 7.06 -2.69 1.48
N VAL A 10 7.32 -3.97 1.76
CA VAL A 10 8.21 -4.39 2.84
C VAL A 10 9.63 -3.93 2.51
N ARG A 11 10.18 -3.09 3.38
CA ARG A 11 11.51 -2.47 3.29
C ARG A 11 12.62 -3.44 2.84
N ASN A 12 12.75 -4.59 3.50
CA ASN A 12 13.80 -5.58 3.18
C ASN A 12 13.76 -6.07 1.73
N TYR A 13 12.57 -6.25 1.15
CA TYR A 13 12.45 -6.65 -0.25
C TYR A 13 12.95 -5.56 -1.20
N CYS A 14 12.65 -4.30 -0.90
CA CYS A 14 13.09 -3.18 -1.75
C CYS A 14 14.62 -3.04 -1.76
N TYR A 15 15.27 -3.31 -0.62
CA TYR A 15 16.73 -3.40 -0.54
C TYR A 15 17.28 -4.55 -1.39
N GLU A 16 16.70 -5.75 -1.29
CA GLU A 16 17.13 -6.93 -2.06
C GLU A 16 17.02 -6.74 -3.58
N VAL A 17 16.01 -5.99 -4.04
CA VAL A 17 15.78 -5.75 -5.48
C VAL A 17 16.41 -4.47 -6.02
N GLY A 18 17.26 -3.79 -5.22
CA GLY A 18 17.99 -2.60 -5.66
C GLY A 18 17.13 -1.34 -5.83
N LEU A 19 15.99 -1.26 -5.15
CA LEU A 19 15.11 -0.09 -5.18
C LEU A 19 15.44 0.98 -4.13
N ARG A 20 16.54 0.83 -3.39
CA ARG A 20 16.94 1.71 -2.27
C ARG A 20 16.86 3.19 -2.60
N ASP A 21 17.38 3.59 -3.76
CA ASP A 21 17.49 5.00 -4.15
C ASP A 21 16.13 5.67 -4.42
N TYR A 22 15.06 4.86 -4.49
CA TYR A 22 13.68 5.31 -4.73
C TYR A 22 12.80 5.20 -3.49
N LEU A 23 13.35 4.80 -2.34
CA LEU A 23 12.60 4.67 -1.09
C LEU A 23 12.71 5.94 -0.27
N GLN A 24 11.56 6.47 0.17
CA GLN A 24 11.49 7.23 1.41
C GLN A 24 11.32 6.22 2.54
N ASP A 25 12.42 5.92 3.22
CA ASP A 25 12.43 5.01 4.36
C ASP A 25 11.91 5.76 5.59
N ASP A 26 10.75 5.36 6.10
CA ASP A 26 10.28 5.79 7.41
C ASP A 26 10.80 4.78 8.44
N GLU A 27 11.98 5.05 9.01
CA GLU A 27 12.58 4.21 10.06
C GLU A 27 11.69 4.07 11.30
N LYS A 28 10.71 4.96 11.49
CA LYS A 28 9.75 4.90 12.60
C LYS A 28 8.47 4.18 12.24
N SER A 29 8.35 3.65 11.02
CA SER A 29 7.20 2.87 10.62
C SER A 29 7.09 1.63 11.52
N PRO A 30 5.95 1.45 12.20
CA PRO A 30 5.80 0.36 13.16
C PRO A 30 5.82 -1.00 12.44
N ASP A 31 6.23 -2.06 13.14
CA ASP A 31 6.21 -3.44 12.62
C ASP A 31 4.77 -3.99 12.62
N THR A 32 3.92 -3.36 11.81
CA THR A 32 2.50 -3.65 11.69
C THR A 32 2.20 -4.45 10.43
N LEU A 33 1.12 -5.23 10.49
CA LEU A 33 0.57 -5.88 9.30
C LEU A 33 -0.05 -4.81 8.39
N GLY A 34 0.76 -4.30 7.46
CA GLY A 34 0.38 -3.20 6.59
C GLY A 34 0.58 -1.83 7.25
N ILE A 35 0.09 -0.77 6.61
CA ILE A 35 0.24 0.60 7.08
C ILE A 35 -0.68 0.86 8.27
N SER A 36 -0.10 1.25 9.41
CA SER A 36 -0.83 1.82 10.53
C SER A 36 -1.11 3.30 10.27
N LEU A 37 -2.38 3.67 10.26
CA LEU A 37 -2.82 5.04 9.94
C LEU A 37 -2.73 5.98 11.15
N GLU A 38 -2.72 5.43 12.35
CA GLU A 38 -2.63 6.15 13.62
C GLU A 38 -1.16 6.45 13.98
N GLU A 39 -0.26 5.56 13.57
CA GLU A 39 1.17 5.64 13.85
C GLU A 39 1.97 6.15 12.64
N MET A 40 1.27 6.61 11.60
CA MET A 40 1.88 7.17 10.39
C MET A 40 2.60 8.48 10.72
N SER A 41 3.84 8.63 10.26
CA SER A 41 4.56 9.90 10.35
C SER A 41 3.92 10.98 9.48
N ASP A 42 4.12 12.25 9.86
CA ASP A 42 3.62 13.39 9.08
C ASP A 42 4.16 13.38 7.64
N GLU A 43 5.44 13.01 7.45
CA GLU A 43 6.06 12.89 6.13
C GLU A 43 5.35 11.84 5.26
N LEU A 44 5.05 10.67 5.83
CA LEU A 44 4.33 9.62 5.09
C LEU A 44 2.90 10.05 4.76
N GLY A 45 2.25 10.79 5.66
CA GLY A 45 0.93 11.39 5.44
C GLY A 45 0.93 12.39 4.29
N GLU A 46 1.89 13.31 4.25
CA GLU A 46 2.04 14.29 3.18
C GLU A 46 2.33 13.62 1.82
N ASN A 47 3.19 12.60 1.81
CA ASN A 47 3.46 11.84 0.59
C ASN A 47 2.21 11.11 0.07
N LEU A 48 1.41 10.52 0.96
CA LEU A 48 0.15 9.89 0.59
C LEU A 48 -0.87 10.91 0.04
N GLN A 49 -0.93 12.10 0.64
CA GLN A 49 -1.83 13.18 0.21
C GLN A 49 -1.41 13.83 -1.11
N THR A 50 -0.12 13.87 -1.42
CA THR A 50 0.40 14.57 -2.61
C THR A 50 0.71 13.64 -3.79
N ALA A 51 0.62 12.31 -3.61
CA ALA A 51 0.84 11.35 -4.67
C ALA A 51 -0.29 11.35 -5.70
N ASP A 52 0.08 11.31 -6.99
CA ASP A 52 -0.87 11.11 -8.09
C ASP A 52 -1.40 9.67 -8.12
N ILE A 53 -0.55 8.73 -7.69
CA ILE A 53 -0.87 7.31 -7.56
C ILE A 53 -0.13 6.68 -6.39
N VAL A 54 -0.86 5.86 -5.64
CA VAL A 54 -0.33 5.01 -4.57
C VAL A 54 -0.37 3.57 -5.04
N ILE A 55 0.76 2.85 -4.98
CA ILE A 55 0.80 1.41 -5.27
C ILE A 55 1.01 0.65 -3.96
N ALA A 56 -0.01 -0.09 -3.56
CA ALA A 56 -0.05 -0.79 -2.29
C ALA A 56 0.08 -2.30 -2.49
N LYS A 57 1.20 -2.89 -2.02
CA LYS A 57 1.42 -4.32 -2.17
C LYS A 57 0.99 -5.09 -0.92
N GLY A 58 0.20 -6.15 -1.10
CA GLY A 58 -0.20 -7.07 -0.03
C GLY A 58 -1.60 -6.82 0.54
N GLN A 59 -2.24 -7.89 1.02
CA GLN A 59 -3.64 -7.87 1.45
C GLN A 59 -3.89 -6.97 2.67
N ALA A 60 -2.91 -6.85 3.58
CA ALA A 60 -3.05 -5.99 4.76
C ALA A 60 -3.07 -4.51 4.38
N ASN A 61 -2.23 -4.09 3.42
CA ASN A 61 -2.26 -2.74 2.87
C ASN A 61 -3.57 -2.43 2.13
N TYR A 62 -4.14 -3.42 1.43
CA TYR A 62 -5.47 -3.27 0.84
C TYR A 62 -6.52 -2.95 1.92
N TYR A 63 -6.54 -3.67 3.04
CA TYR A 63 -7.49 -3.40 4.12
C TYR A 63 -7.31 -2.00 4.70
N ALA A 64 -6.11 -1.65 5.15
CA ALA A 64 -5.84 -0.34 5.73
C ALA A 64 -6.19 0.82 4.78
N LEU A 65 -5.79 0.73 3.51
CA LEU A 65 -6.03 1.80 2.54
C LEU A 65 -7.47 1.83 2.02
N SER A 66 -8.18 0.70 2.03
CA SER A 66 -9.62 0.68 1.68
C SER A 66 -10.46 1.49 2.66
N GLU A 67 -10.06 1.54 3.94
CA GLU A 67 -10.69 2.36 4.97
C GLU A 67 -10.26 3.84 4.89
N CYS A 68 -9.05 4.11 4.37
CA CYS A 68 -8.46 5.44 4.32
C CYS A 68 -8.37 6.07 2.93
N ARG A 69 -9.14 5.58 1.96
CA ARG A 69 -9.31 6.22 0.64
C ARG A 69 -9.43 7.76 0.71
N PRO A 70 -10.17 8.37 1.67
CA PRO A 70 -10.32 9.83 1.72
C PRO A 70 -9.02 10.61 2.00
N LYS A 71 -7.96 9.96 2.49
CA LYS A 71 -6.69 10.62 2.85
C LYS A 71 -5.65 10.62 1.72
N ALA A 72 -5.85 9.84 0.67
CA ALA A 72 -4.96 9.85 -0.49
C ALA A 72 -5.40 10.92 -1.50
N GLY A 73 -4.45 11.71 -2.02
CA GLY A 73 -4.77 12.72 -3.03
C GLY A 73 -5.04 12.13 -4.42
N GLY A 74 -4.44 10.97 -4.70
CA GLY A 74 -4.51 10.28 -5.98
C GLY A 74 -5.21 8.92 -5.92
N LYS A 75 -5.09 8.15 -7.01
CA LYS A 75 -5.65 6.80 -7.10
C LYS A 75 -4.82 5.81 -6.27
N ILE A 76 -5.48 4.83 -5.65
CA ILE A 76 -4.77 3.75 -4.95
C ILE A 76 -4.92 2.46 -5.75
N ALA A 77 -3.80 1.93 -6.24
CA ALA A 77 -3.71 0.63 -6.90
C ALA A 77 -3.20 -0.42 -5.91
N CYS A 78 -4.06 -1.35 -5.52
CA CYS A 78 -3.72 -2.45 -4.61
C CYS A 78 -3.37 -3.71 -5.41
N LEU A 79 -2.17 -4.26 -5.15
CA LEU A 79 -1.66 -5.49 -5.78
C LEU A 79 -1.46 -6.55 -4.69
N PHE A 80 -2.28 -7.61 -4.69
CA PHE A 80 -2.17 -8.63 -3.67
C PHE A 80 -2.73 -9.98 -4.11
N ARG A 81 -2.35 -11.03 -3.37
CA ARG A 81 -2.98 -12.34 -3.46
C ARG A 81 -3.87 -12.55 -2.24
N THR A 82 -5.10 -12.99 -2.45
CA THR A 82 -5.98 -13.35 -1.34
C THR A 82 -5.41 -14.55 -0.59
N LYS A 83 -5.41 -14.49 0.74
CA LYS A 83 -4.93 -15.56 1.62
C LYS A 83 -6.05 -16.48 2.11
N CYS A 84 -7.30 -16.01 2.08
CA CYS A 84 -8.49 -16.72 2.55
C CYS A 84 -9.70 -16.46 1.64
N ASN A 85 -10.71 -17.33 1.74
CA ASN A 85 -11.97 -17.18 0.98
C ASN A 85 -12.73 -15.91 1.37
N TYR A 86 -12.66 -15.48 2.63
CA TYR A 86 -13.28 -14.22 3.05
C TYR A 86 -12.78 -13.05 2.19
N ALA A 87 -11.46 -12.93 2.02
CA ALA A 87 -10.85 -11.87 1.20
C ALA A 87 -11.21 -12.00 -0.29
N SER A 88 -11.28 -13.20 -0.85
CA SER A 88 -11.62 -13.40 -2.27
C SER A 88 -13.11 -13.18 -2.55
N ASN A 89 -13.98 -13.50 -1.59
CA ASN A 89 -15.43 -13.38 -1.73
C ASN A 89 -15.87 -11.92 -1.85
N VAL A 90 -15.15 -10.98 -1.24
CA VAL A 90 -15.36 -9.52 -1.43
C VAL A 90 -15.31 -9.14 -2.93
N PHE A 91 -14.59 -9.92 -3.74
CA PHE A 91 -14.44 -9.73 -5.18
C PHE A 91 -15.22 -10.75 -6.03
N GLY A 92 -16.13 -11.52 -5.42
CA GLY A 92 -16.88 -12.57 -6.10
C GLY A 92 -15.98 -13.72 -6.61
N LYS A 93 -14.85 -13.97 -5.97
CA LYS A 93 -13.90 -15.05 -6.31
C LYS A 93 -13.78 -16.04 -5.16
N ASN A 94 -13.35 -17.26 -5.48
CA ASN A 94 -13.07 -18.30 -4.50
C ASN A 94 -11.57 -18.64 -4.48
N GLY A 95 -11.04 -18.98 -3.29
CA GLY A 95 -9.66 -19.43 -3.13
C GLY A 95 -8.62 -18.32 -3.13
N LYS A 96 -7.36 -18.71 -3.37
CA LYS A 96 -6.19 -17.82 -3.34
C LYS A 96 -5.91 -17.25 -4.74
N VAL A 97 -6.49 -16.09 -5.03
CA VAL A 97 -6.42 -15.41 -6.34
C VAL A 97 -5.53 -14.18 -6.28
N ASN A 98 -4.84 -13.88 -7.38
CA ASN A 98 -4.10 -12.63 -7.54
C ASN A 98 -5.07 -11.53 -8.01
N LEU A 99 -4.99 -10.36 -7.38
CA LEU A 99 -5.88 -9.22 -7.62
C LEU A 99 -5.06 -7.95 -7.85
N ALA A 100 -5.56 -7.14 -8.78
CA ALA A 100 -5.16 -5.76 -8.99
C ALA A 100 -6.43 -4.91 -8.94
N VAL A 101 -6.55 -4.04 -7.93
CA VAL A 101 -7.78 -3.30 -7.62
C VAL A 101 -7.44 -1.81 -7.55
N ILE A 102 -8.30 -0.96 -8.13
CA ILE A 102 -8.22 0.49 -7.95
C ILE A 102 -9.31 0.90 -6.98
N LEU A 103 -8.94 1.58 -5.89
CA LEU A 103 -9.86 2.17 -4.91
C LEU A 103 -10.26 3.59 -5.32
#